data_AF-A0AAU9KA87-F1
#
_entry.id   AF-A0AAU9KA87-F1
#
_cell.length_a   1.000
_cell.length_b   1.000
_cell.length_c   1.000
_cell.angle_alpha   90.00
_cell.angle_beta   90.00
_cell.angle_gamma   90.00
#
_symmetry.space_group_name_H-M   'P 1'
#
loop_
_entity.id
_entity.type
_entity.pdbx_description
1 polymer ?
#
loop_
_entity_poly.entity_id
_entity_poly.type
_entity_poly.pdbx_seq_one_letter_code
_entity_poly.pdbx_strand_id
1 'polypeptide(L)'
;MFIDSLFTRKNESSEFFPENVCLRLLQGLENQNFHLYIYNWYNSIPLLLKLKEFGIECTGTIKQNRKYLPKDFKKIIAGINQSEYLFIRADQILLSCWHDKRMVVCAVNSGRSAIITKKRGKDEIITIPEIIEHYRQFMIGIDMFDQNKTVINQAISGMDWIIKIENTKECIFCYYKKGKKSRTPYICSESKIHLHPNCFYSYHNNIKKL
;
A
#
# COMPACT_ATOMS: atom_id res chain seq x y z
N MET A 1 18.59 -11.58 33.23
CA MET A 1 17.26 -12.09 33.63
C MET A 1 16.32 -11.82 32.46
N PHE A 2 16.15 -12.83 31.59
CA PHE A 2 15.40 -12.73 30.35
C PHE A 2 13.90 -12.86 30.65
N ILE A 3 13.09 -11.91 30.20
CA ILE A 3 11.62 -11.92 30.36
C ILE A 3 11.01 -12.18 28.97
N ASP A 4 10.86 -13.46 28.63
CA ASP A 4 10.34 -13.97 27.35
C ASP A 4 8.79 -13.97 27.25
N SER A 5 8.05 -13.21 28.07
CA SER A 5 6.61 -13.47 28.26
C SER A 5 5.62 -12.39 27.77
N LEU A 6 6.02 -11.44 26.91
CA LEU A 6 5.13 -10.33 26.54
C LEU A 6 4.15 -10.58 25.38
N PHE A 7 4.27 -11.68 24.63
CA PHE A 7 3.36 -11.99 23.51
C PHE A 7 2.61 -13.30 23.75
N THR A 8 1.51 -13.23 24.50
CA THR A 8 0.61 -14.37 24.76
C THR A 8 -0.07 -14.86 23.48
N ARG A 9 0.53 -15.82 22.77
CA ARG A 9 -0.13 -16.53 21.65
C ARG A 9 -1.46 -17.14 22.13
N LYS A 10 -2.59 -16.66 21.62
CA LYS A 10 -3.84 -17.44 21.58
C LYS A 10 -4.13 -17.80 20.13
N ASN A 11 -4.21 -19.11 19.90
CA ASN A 11 -4.63 -19.73 18.64
C ASN A 11 -6.12 -19.46 18.44
N GLU A 12 -6.49 -18.73 17.39
CA GLU A 12 -7.85 -18.70 16.86
C GLU A 12 -7.77 -18.79 15.33
N SER A 13 -8.42 -19.82 14.78
CA SER A 13 -8.60 -20.09 13.35
C SER A 13 -9.56 -19.06 12.71
N SER A 14 -9.27 -18.55 11.51
CA SER A 14 -10.28 -18.30 10.44
C SER A 14 -9.72 -17.58 9.19
N GLU A 15 -10.35 -17.87 8.06
CA GLU A 15 -9.95 -17.71 6.65
C GLU A 15 -9.75 -16.28 6.11
N PHE A 16 -9.97 -15.22 6.88
CA PHE A 16 -9.93 -13.83 6.38
C PHE A 16 -9.18 -12.85 7.29
N PHE A 17 -8.05 -13.28 7.86
CA PHE A 17 -7.12 -12.33 8.48
C PHE A 17 -6.35 -11.55 7.40
N PRO A 18 -6.26 -10.20 7.47
CA PRO A 18 -5.45 -9.38 6.56
C PRO A 18 -4.03 -9.92 6.38
N GLU A 19 -3.47 -10.48 7.45
CA GLU A 19 -2.18 -11.16 7.51
C GLU A 19 -2.09 -12.33 6.52
N ASN A 20 -3.17 -13.12 6.35
CA ASN A 20 -3.20 -14.24 5.40
C ASN A 20 -3.19 -13.74 3.94
N VAL A 21 -3.81 -12.60 3.66
CA VAL A 21 -3.73 -11.96 2.34
C VAL A 21 -2.28 -11.60 2.03
N CYS A 22 -1.58 -10.96 2.98
CA CYS A 22 -0.16 -10.65 2.81
C CYS A 22 0.67 -11.90 2.54
N LEU A 23 0.51 -12.95 3.35
CA LEU A 23 1.29 -14.18 3.19
C LEU A 23 1.05 -14.86 1.84
N ARG A 24 -0.19 -14.88 1.33
CA ARG A 24 -0.50 -15.43 0.00
C ARG A 24 0.14 -14.62 -1.13
N LEU A 25 0.13 -13.29 -1.02
CA LEU A 25 0.74 -12.41 -2.04
C LEU A 25 2.26 -12.49 -2.07
N LEU A 26 2.88 -12.90 -0.95
CA LEU A 26 4.33 -13.01 -0.80
C LEU A 26 4.87 -14.41 -1.06
N GLN A 27 3.99 -15.37 -1.38
CA GLN A 27 4.38 -16.74 -1.65
C GLN A 27 5.38 -16.78 -2.82
N GLY A 28 6.53 -17.43 -2.59
CA GLY A 28 7.61 -17.53 -3.58
C GLY A 28 8.60 -16.37 -3.57
N LEU A 29 8.45 -15.39 -2.67
CA LEU A 29 9.38 -14.26 -2.49
C LEU A 29 10.26 -14.40 -1.23
N GLU A 30 10.22 -15.56 -0.57
CA GLU A 30 10.96 -15.84 0.66
C GLU A 30 12.47 -15.79 0.42
N ASN A 31 13.21 -15.20 1.37
CA ASN A 31 14.68 -15.07 1.35
C ASN A 31 15.27 -14.39 0.11
N GLN A 32 14.49 -13.60 -0.64
CA GLN A 32 14.96 -12.84 -1.80
C GLN A 32 15.44 -11.42 -1.45
N ASN A 33 15.73 -11.15 -0.17
CA ASN A 33 16.15 -9.83 0.35
C ASN A 33 15.16 -8.70 0.04
N PHE A 34 13.86 -9.00 0.03
CA PHE A 34 12.82 -7.98 -0.11
C PHE A 34 12.53 -7.28 1.22
N HIS A 35 12.24 -5.97 1.11
CA HIS A 35 11.68 -5.16 2.19
C HIS A 35 10.24 -4.79 1.86
N LEU A 36 9.30 -5.32 2.63
CA LEU A 36 7.88 -5.09 2.49
C LEU A 36 7.42 -3.84 3.26
N TYR A 37 6.71 -2.93 2.60
CA TYR A 37 6.05 -1.78 3.23
C TYR A 37 4.53 -1.96 3.22
N ILE A 38 3.88 -1.93 4.40
CA ILE A 38 2.43 -2.19 4.53
C ILE A 38 1.68 -1.17 5.38
N TYR A 39 0.41 -0.96 5.02
CA TYR A 39 -0.54 -0.17 5.81
C TYR A 39 -0.88 -0.83 7.16
N ASN A 40 -1.33 0.00 8.10
CA ASN A 40 -1.73 -0.43 9.46
C ASN A 40 -2.88 -1.46 9.51
N TRP A 41 -3.64 -1.62 8.43
CA TRP A 41 -4.71 -2.61 8.35
C TRP A 41 -4.14 -4.04 8.34
N TYR A 42 -3.02 -4.21 7.65
CA TYR A 42 -2.33 -5.49 7.50
C TYR A 42 -1.33 -5.75 8.61
N ASN A 43 -0.69 -4.69 9.12
CA ASN A 43 0.45 -4.84 10.02
C ASN A 43 0.07 -5.36 11.41
N SER A 44 0.79 -6.36 11.90
CA SER A 44 0.66 -6.89 13.26
C SER A 44 1.95 -7.55 13.72
N ILE A 45 2.15 -7.64 15.04
CA ILE A 45 3.33 -8.28 15.62
C ILE A 45 3.48 -9.75 15.19
N PRO A 46 2.42 -10.59 15.17
CA PRO A 46 2.54 -11.95 14.66
C PRO A 46 2.93 -12.03 13.19
N LEU A 47 2.41 -11.13 12.34
CA LEU A 47 2.80 -11.09 10.93
C LEU A 47 4.28 -10.73 10.77
N LEU A 48 4.76 -9.71 11.49
CA LEU A 48 6.15 -9.29 11.40
C LEU A 48 7.13 -10.40 11.81
N LEU A 49 6.79 -11.16 12.86
CA LEU A 49 7.56 -12.33 13.28
C LEU A 49 7.56 -13.42 12.20
N LYS A 50 6.40 -13.73 11.62
CA LYS A 50 6.29 -14.74 10.56
C LYS A 50 7.02 -14.34 9.27
N LEU A 51 6.95 -13.06 8.88
CA LEU A 51 7.73 -12.55 7.74
C LEU A 51 9.23 -12.63 8.01
N LYS A 52 9.65 -12.46 9.26
CA LYS A 52 11.05 -12.63 9.65
C LYS A 52 11.52 -14.07 9.50
N GLU A 53 10.67 -15.05 9.85
CA GLU A 53 10.91 -16.48 9.60
C GLU A 53 11.05 -16.79 8.09
N PHE A 54 10.38 -16.02 7.22
CA PHE A 54 10.47 -16.15 5.77
C PHE A 54 11.63 -15.35 5.15
N GLY A 55 12.47 -14.71 5.97
CA GLY A 55 13.57 -13.86 5.49
C GLY A 55 13.11 -12.60 4.77
N ILE A 56 11.89 -12.13 5.05
CA ILE A 56 11.32 -10.92 4.48
C ILE A 56 11.36 -9.82 5.55
N GLU A 57 12.09 -8.75 5.27
CA GLU A 57 12.03 -7.57 6.11
C GLU A 57 10.73 -6.82 5.87
N CYS A 58 10.14 -6.23 6.92
CA CYS A 58 8.87 -5.56 6.82
C CYS A 58 8.82 -4.34 7.73
N THR A 59 8.29 -3.24 7.19
CA THR A 59 7.97 -2.01 7.91
C THR A 59 6.52 -1.65 7.65
N GLY A 60 5.77 -1.35 8.71
CA GLY A 60 4.45 -0.78 8.55
C GLY A 60 4.06 0.12 9.71
N THR A 61 3.11 1.01 9.47
CA THR A 61 2.43 1.68 10.58
C THR A 61 1.62 0.66 11.37
N ILE A 62 1.46 0.85 12.68
CA ILE A 62 0.65 -0.04 13.53
C ILE A 62 -0.32 0.79 14.37
N LYS A 63 -1.56 0.30 14.50
CA LYS A 63 -2.55 0.96 15.36
C LYS A 63 -2.13 0.81 16.83
N GLN A 64 -2.24 1.87 17.62
CA GLN A 64 -1.81 1.89 19.03
C GLN A 64 -2.62 0.94 19.93
N ASN A 65 -3.78 0.45 19.46
CA ASN A 65 -4.61 -0.55 20.14
C ASN A 65 -4.51 -1.95 19.50
N ARG A 66 -3.53 -2.20 18.61
CA ARG A 66 -3.30 -3.52 18.04
C ARG A 66 -2.93 -4.50 19.16
N LYS A 67 -3.41 -5.75 19.03
CA LYS A 67 -3.03 -6.83 19.95
C LYS A 67 -1.51 -7.03 19.94
N TYR A 68 -0.99 -7.53 21.05
CA TYR A 68 0.44 -7.85 21.23
C TYR A 68 1.37 -6.63 21.25
N LEU A 69 0.87 -5.44 21.56
CA LEU A 69 1.73 -4.33 21.96
C LEU A 69 2.05 -4.41 23.46
N PRO A 70 3.11 -3.75 23.95
CA PRO A 70 3.43 -3.71 25.38
C PRO A 70 2.22 -3.33 26.25
N LYS A 71 2.15 -3.89 27.46
CA LYS A 71 1.17 -3.43 28.45
C LYS A 71 1.39 -1.94 28.70
N ASP A 72 0.30 -1.20 28.84
CA ASP A 72 0.31 0.27 28.99
C ASP A 72 0.97 1.04 27.82
N PHE A 73 1.14 0.44 26.63
CA PHE A 73 1.75 1.09 25.47
C PHE A 73 1.20 2.50 25.18
N LYS A 74 -0.12 2.68 25.25
CA LYS A 74 -0.76 3.99 25.06
C LYS A 74 -0.33 5.02 26.11
N LYS A 75 -0.15 4.62 27.37
CA LYS A 75 0.31 5.51 28.45
C LYS A 75 1.77 5.88 28.23
N ILE A 76 2.59 4.91 27.81
CA ILE A 76 4.02 5.13 27.51
C ILE A 76 4.17 6.18 26.40
N ILE A 77 3.48 6.00 25.28
CA ILE A 77 3.60 6.94 24.15
C ILE A 77 2.91 8.29 24.41
N ALA A 78 1.95 8.37 25.33
CA ALA A 78 1.30 9.63 25.69
C ALA A 78 2.24 10.60 26.42
N GLY A 79 3.33 10.12 27.01
CA GLY A 79 4.36 10.95 27.65
C GLY A 79 5.40 11.55 26.69
N ILE A 80 5.33 11.23 25.40
CA ILE A 80 6.26 11.72 24.38
C ILE A 80 5.77 13.10 23.90
N ASN A 81 6.62 14.13 23.99
CA ASN A 81 6.26 15.47 23.53
C ASN A 81 6.35 15.58 22.00
N GLN A 82 5.73 16.63 21.46
CA GLN A 82 5.85 16.94 20.03
C GLN A 82 7.31 17.11 19.62
N SER A 83 7.66 16.55 18.46
CA SER A 83 9.01 16.45 17.90
C SER A 83 9.97 15.49 18.60
N GLU A 84 9.50 14.77 19.63
CA GLU A 84 10.25 13.67 20.26
C GLU A 84 9.92 12.31 19.64
N TYR A 85 10.77 11.33 19.95
CA TYR A 85 10.65 9.96 19.49
C TYR A 85 10.96 8.97 20.62
N LEU A 86 10.46 7.74 20.46
CA LEU A 86 10.73 6.64 21.37
C LEU A 86 10.92 5.35 20.57
N PHE A 87 11.96 4.60 20.92
CA PHE A 87 12.18 3.26 20.41
C PHE A 87 11.87 2.24 21.49
N ILE A 88 10.99 1.28 21.19
CA ILE A 88 10.70 0.16 22.07
C ILE A 88 11.05 -1.11 21.31
N ARG A 89 11.98 -1.89 21.83
CA ARG A 89 12.40 -3.15 21.21
C ARG A 89 11.94 -4.33 22.05
N ALA A 90 11.39 -5.34 21.38
CA ALA A 90 11.10 -6.64 21.95
C ALA A 90 11.55 -7.70 20.94
N ASP A 91 12.59 -8.45 21.30
CA ASP A 91 13.19 -9.48 20.44
C ASP A 91 13.59 -8.92 19.05
N GLN A 92 13.01 -9.46 17.98
CA GLN A 92 13.27 -9.11 16.58
C GLN A 92 12.42 -7.92 16.10
N ILE A 93 11.51 -7.42 16.95
CA ILE A 93 10.60 -6.34 16.61
C ILE A 93 11.05 -5.04 17.26
N LEU A 94 11.10 -3.98 16.44
CA LEU A 94 11.28 -2.61 16.89
C LEU A 94 9.99 -1.82 16.63
N LEU A 95 9.50 -1.17 17.68
CA LEU A 95 8.48 -0.13 17.59
C LEU A 95 9.20 1.22 17.58
N SER A 96 9.03 1.94 16.49
CA SER A 96 9.50 3.31 16.31
C SER A 96 8.32 4.26 16.46
N CYS A 97 8.35 5.08 17.49
CA CYS A 97 7.31 6.07 17.79
C CYS A 97 7.87 7.46 17.54
N TRP A 98 7.10 8.32 16.89
CA TRP A 98 7.45 9.72 16.68
C TRP A 98 6.22 10.60 16.80
N HIS A 99 6.32 11.65 17.60
CA HIS A 99 5.23 12.59 17.80
C HIS A 99 5.38 13.77 16.83
N ASP A 100 4.70 13.71 15.68
CA ASP A 100 4.55 14.87 14.81
C ASP A 100 3.39 15.76 15.31
N LYS A 101 2.44 16.13 14.44
CA LYS A 101 1.12 16.64 14.86
C LYS A 101 0.26 15.57 15.55
N ARG A 102 0.55 14.30 15.25
CA ARG A 102 -0.08 13.12 15.84
C ARG A 102 0.99 12.07 16.06
N MET A 103 0.77 11.21 17.05
CA MET A 103 1.65 10.08 17.33
C MET A 103 1.63 9.07 16.16
N VAL A 104 2.78 8.90 15.51
CA VAL A 104 3.02 7.89 14.49
C VAL A 104 3.78 6.74 15.13
N VAL A 105 3.30 5.51 14.90
CA VAL A 105 3.96 4.30 15.37
C VAL A 105 4.20 3.38 14.18
N CYS A 106 5.46 3.05 13.92
CA CYS A 106 5.87 2.03 12.97
C CYS A 106 6.38 0.80 13.73
N ALA A 107 5.99 -0.38 13.27
CA ALA A 107 6.54 -1.66 13.71
C ALA A 107 7.36 -2.28 12.57
N VAL A 108 8.53 -2.80 12.92
CA VAL A 108 9.53 -3.31 11.96
C VAL A 108 10.23 -4.56 12.50
N ASN A 109 10.56 -5.52 11.62
CA ASN A 109 11.26 -6.77 11.98
C ASN A 109 12.76 -6.79 11.61
N SER A 110 13.32 -5.69 11.10
CA SER A 110 14.77 -5.53 10.89
C SER A 110 15.52 -5.13 12.17
N GLY A 111 14.79 -4.61 13.17
CA GLY A 111 15.30 -4.31 14.50
C GLY A 111 16.24 -3.10 14.60
N ARG A 112 16.35 -2.27 13.55
CA ARG A 112 17.27 -1.12 13.51
C ARG A 112 16.60 0.11 12.92
N SER A 113 16.69 1.24 13.62
CA SER A 113 16.34 2.57 13.12
C SER A 113 17.44 3.54 13.52
N ALA A 114 18.00 4.28 12.57
CA ALA A 114 18.74 5.48 12.90
C ALA A 114 17.78 6.64 13.19
N ILE A 115 18.38 7.75 13.61
CA ILE A 115 17.75 9.06 13.71
C ILE A 115 18.33 9.94 12.61
N ILE A 116 17.47 10.66 11.92
CA ILE A 116 17.86 11.62 10.91
C ILE A 116 17.33 13.01 11.26
N THR A 117 18.11 14.02 10.88
CA THR A 117 17.74 15.42 11.00
C THR A 117 17.48 15.98 9.61
N LYS A 118 16.35 16.66 9.43
CA LYS A 118 16.00 17.26 8.14
C LYS A 118 15.28 18.59 8.31
N LYS A 119 15.31 19.41 7.26
CA LYS A 119 14.48 20.61 7.17
C LYS A 119 13.03 20.24 6.84
N ARG A 120 12.09 20.90 7.51
CA ARG A 120 10.67 20.86 7.26
C ARG A 120 10.21 22.28 6.94
N GLY A 121 9.79 22.53 5.70
CA GLY A 121 9.49 23.90 5.26
C GLY A 121 10.75 24.77 5.19
N LYS A 122 10.60 26.08 5.43
CA LYS A 122 11.71 27.04 5.27
C LYS A 122 12.74 26.98 6.41
N ASP A 123 12.29 26.97 7.66
CA ASP A 123 13.16 27.24 8.81
C ASP A 123 13.09 26.20 9.95
N GLU A 124 12.20 25.21 9.87
CA GLU A 124 12.06 24.20 10.93
C GLU A 124 13.03 23.04 10.69
N ILE A 125 13.86 22.72 11.68
CA ILE A 125 14.68 21.50 11.69
C ILE A 125 14.00 20.49 12.59
N ILE A 126 13.72 19.31 12.04
CA ILE A 126 13.11 18.21 12.80
C ILE A 126 14.03 17.01 12.87
N THR A 127 13.92 16.30 13.99
CA THR A 127 14.56 15.01 14.20
C THR A 127 13.49 13.93 14.07
N ILE A 128 13.71 12.94 13.21
CA ILE A 128 12.74 11.89 12.90
C ILE A 128 13.45 10.53 12.82
N PRO A 129 12.81 9.44 13.28
CA PRO A 129 13.30 8.10 13.00
C PRO A 129 13.38 7.79 11.51
N GLU A 130 14.53 7.27 11.08
CA GLU A 130 14.82 6.88 9.69
C GLU A 130 13.73 5.96 9.12
N ILE A 131 13.29 4.96 9.88
CA ILE A 131 12.24 4.03 9.44
C ILE A 131 10.93 4.75 9.10
N ILE A 132 10.55 5.74 9.92
CA ILE A 132 9.31 6.49 9.71
C ILE A 132 9.45 7.34 8.46
N GLU A 133 10.63 7.91 8.21
CA GLU A 133 10.88 8.64 6.96
C GLU A 133 10.85 7.73 5.74
N HIS A 134 11.53 6.59 5.78
CA HIS A 134 11.50 5.61 4.68
C HIS A 134 10.07 5.15 4.40
N TYR A 135 9.32 4.76 5.44
CA TYR A 135 7.92 4.38 5.27
C TYR A 135 7.11 5.49 4.59
N ARG A 136 7.27 6.74 5.02
CA ARG A 136 6.58 7.90 4.44
C ARG A 136 6.92 8.06 2.95
N GLN A 137 8.19 7.94 2.57
CA GLN A 137 8.62 8.05 1.18
C GLN A 137 8.03 6.93 0.31
N PHE A 138 8.03 5.69 0.78
CA PHE A 138 7.42 4.57 0.06
C PHE A 138 5.90 4.73 -0.09
N MET A 139 5.20 5.15 0.97
CA MET A 139 3.75 5.38 0.90
C MET A 139 3.39 6.49 -0.08
N ILE A 140 4.17 7.58 -0.14
CA ILE A 140 3.97 8.63 -1.14
C ILE A 140 3.99 8.05 -2.57
N GLY A 141 4.91 7.12 -2.85
CA GLY A 141 4.97 6.44 -4.14
C GLY A 141 3.72 5.62 -4.46
N ILE A 142 3.17 4.90 -3.47
CA ILE A 142 1.92 4.13 -3.61
C ILE A 142 0.75 5.08 -3.85
N ASP A 143 0.63 6.15 -3.05
CA ASP A 143 -0.45 7.13 -3.16
C ASP A 143 -0.42 7.84 -4.52
N MET A 144 0.77 8.19 -5.04
CA MET A 144 0.93 8.74 -6.39
C MET A 144 0.49 7.76 -7.48
N PHE A 145 0.82 6.48 -7.33
CA PHE A 145 0.40 5.45 -8.28
C PHE A 145 -1.13 5.26 -8.29
N ASP A 146 -1.78 5.25 -7.13
CA ASP A 146 -3.23 5.12 -7.02
C ASP A 146 -3.96 6.40 -7.46
N GLN A 147 -3.39 7.58 -7.23
CA GLN A 147 -3.89 8.83 -7.81
C GLN A 147 -3.85 8.76 -9.34
N ASN A 148 -2.73 8.31 -9.92
CA ASN A 148 -2.61 8.16 -11.36
C ASN A 148 -3.62 7.15 -11.92
N LYS A 149 -3.83 6.00 -11.26
CA LYS A 149 -4.92 5.08 -11.62
C LYS A 149 -6.28 5.73 -11.55
N THR A 150 -6.55 6.52 -10.51
CA THR A 150 -7.83 7.20 -10.32
C THR A 150 -8.06 8.23 -11.41
N VAL A 151 -7.04 9.03 -11.77
CA VAL A 151 -7.11 9.99 -12.88
C VAL A 151 -7.33 9.28 -14.20
N ILE A 152 -6.62 8.18 -14.46
CA ILE A 152 -6.84 7.33 -15.64
C ILE A 152 -8.29 6.80 -15.62
N ASN A 153 -8.74 6.26 -14.50
CA ASN A 153 -10.07 5.70 -14.35
C ASN A 153 -11.14 6.78 -14.48
N GLN A 154 -10.95 8.01 -14.01
CA GLN A 154 -11.88 9.14 -14.16
C GLN A 154 -11.91 9.66 -15.60
N ALA A 155 -10.75 9.73 -16.26
CA ALA A 155 -10.69 9.99 -17.70
C ALA A 155 -11.44 8.90 -18.50
N ILE A 156 -11.52 7.70 -17.95
CA ILE A 156 -12.29 6.56 -18.48
C ILE A 156 -13.70 6.48 -17.86
N SER A 157 -14.05 7.14 -16.75
CA SER A 157 -15.33 6.94 -16.04
C SER A 157 -16.48 7.75 -16.64
N GLY A 158 -16.30 8.33 -17.82
CA GLY A 158 -17.37 8.65 -18.75
C GLY A 158 -17.61 7.56 -19.80
N MET A 159 -16.94 6.41 -19.62
CA MET A 159 -16.74 5.36 -20.60
C MET A 159 -16.80 3.97 -19.94
N ASP A 160 -17.86 3.69 -19.17
CA ASP A 160 -18.16 2.36 -18.56
C ASP A 160 -18.24 1.21 -19.59
N TRP A 161 -18.12 1.55 -20.87
CA TRP A 161 -17.97 0.65 -21.99
C TRP A 161 -16.53 0.18 -22.24
N ILE A 162 -15.43 0.74 -21.69
CA ILE A 162 -14.07 0.30 -22.07
C ILE A 162 -13.57 -0.90 -21.26
N ILE A 163 -13.27 -2.00 -21.95
CA ILE A 163 -12.45 -3.11 -21.41
C ILE A 163 -11.20 -3.25 -22.26
N LYS A 164 -10.02 -3.32 -21.65
CA LYS A 164 -8.76 -3.65 -22.33
C LYS A 164 -8.56 -5.16 -22.34
N ILE A 165 -8.29 -5.74 -23.51
CA ILE A 165 -7.97 -7.16 -23.69
C ILE A 165 -6.62 -7.32 -24.40
N GLU A 166 -6.03 -8.51 -24.33
CA GLU A 166 -4.73 -8.81 -24.96
C GLU A 166 -4.80 -8.81 -26.49
N ASN A 167 -5.93 -9.27 -27.05
CA ASN A 167 -6.12 -9.35 -28.49
C ASN A 167 -6.48 -7.99 -29.10
N THR A 168 -5.77 -7.60 -30.16
CA THR A 168 -6.07 -6.39 -30.93
C THR A 168 -6.86 -6.71 -32.20
N LYS A 169 -7.98 -6.03 -32.44
CA LYS A 169 -8.71 -6.07 -33.73
C LYS A 169 -8.96 -4.66 -34.26
N GLU A 170 -9.49 -4.58 -35.48
CA GLU A 170 -9.80 -3.33 -36.15
C GLU A 170 -10.91 -2.56 -35.42
N CYS A 171 -10.71 -1.26 -35.26
CA CYS A 171 -11.71 -0.37 -34.71
C CYS A 171 -12.83 -0.16 -35.73
N ILE A 172 -14.03 -0.65 -35.41
CA ILE A 172 -15.18 -0.59 -36.32
C ILE A 172 -15.53 0.85 -36.69
N PHE A 173 -15.48 1.77 -35.72
CA PHE A 173 -15.84 3.16 -35.94
C PHE A 173 -14.86 3.90 -36.86
N CYS A 174 -13.56 3.64 -36.74
CA CYS A 174 -12.53 4.19 -37.64
C CYS A 174 -12.69 3.65 -39.07
N TYR A 175 -13.04 2.37 -39.19
CA TYR A 175 -13.31 1.75 -40.49
C TYR A 175 -14.52 2.42 -41.18
N TYR A 176 -15.67 2.49 -40.49
CA TYR A 176 -16.89 3.06 -41.08
C TYR A 176 -16.84 4.58 -41.29
N LYS A 177 -16.29 5.36 -40.35
CA LYS A 177 -16.31 6.83 -40.44
C LYS A 177 -15.15 7.42 -41.22
N LYS A 178 -13.99 6.77 -41.23
CA LYS A 178 -12.74 7.31 -41.80
C LYS A 178 -12.15 6.47 -42.93
N GLY A 179 -12.70 5.29 -43.22
CA GLY A 179 -12.11 4.33 -44.16
C GLY A 179 -10.73 3.81 -43.73
N LYS A 180 -10.35 4.01 -42.45
CA LYS A 180 -9.01 3.68 -41.94
C LYS A 180 -9.07 2.39 -41.13
N LYS A 181 -8.26 1.42 -41.53
CA LYS A 181 -7.98 0.22 -40.73
C LYS A 181 -6.97 0.55 -39.65
N SER A 182 -7.43 0.68 -38.41
CA SER A 182 -6.57 0.87 -37.25
C SER A 182 -6.95 -0.10 -36.14
N ARG A 183 -5.95 -0.76 -35.55
CA ARG A 183 -6.16 -1.79 -34.52
C ARG A 183 -6.27 -1.17 -33.12
N THR A 184 -7.02 -1.82 -32.23
CA THR A 184 -7.24 -1.41 -30.83
C THR A 184 -7.35 -2.63 -29.91
N PRO A 185 -6.71 -2.62 -28.72
CA PRO A 185 -6.89 -3.63 -27.69
C PRO A 185 -8.13 -3.39 -26.81
N TYR A 186 -8.94 -2.38 -27.11
CA TYR A 186 -10.09 -2.02 -26.29
C TYR A 186 -11.39 -2.50 -26.92
N ILE A 187 -12.29 -3.06 -26.10
CA ILE A 187 -13.62 -3.54 -26.48
C ILE A 187 -14.71 -2.87 -25.66
N CYS A 188 -15.92 -2.81 -26.23
CA CYS A 188 -17.14 -2.43 -25.51
C CYS A 188 -17.55 -3.50 -24.50
N SER A 189 -17.81 -3.10 -23.25
CA SER A 189 -18.31 -4.00 -22.20
C SER A 189 -19.68 -4.58 -22.56
N GLU A 190 -20.53 -3.79 -23.23
CA GLU A 190 -21.88 -4.17 -23.67
C GLU A 190 -21.88 -4.91 -25.00
N SER A 191 -21.34 -4.30 -26.07
CA SER A 191 -21.45 -4.82 -27.44
C SER A 191 -20.28 -5.71 -27.88
N LYS A 192 -19.21 -5.81 -27.08
CA LYS A 192 -17.97 -6.56 -27.39
C LYS A 192 -17.26 -6.15 -28.68
N ILE A 193 -17.56 -4.96 -29.20
CA ILE A 193 -16.95 -4.41 -30.42
C ILE A 193 -15.64 -3.70 -30.08
N HIS A 194 -14.64 -3.85 -30.95
CA HIS A 194 -13.36 -3.15 -30.84
C HIS A 194 -13.48 -1.69 -31.26
N LEU A 195 -13.12 -0.79 -30.35
CA LEU A 195 -13.16 0.66 -30.55
C LEU A 195 -11.93 1.33 -29.91
N HIS A 196 -11.42 2.43 -30.46
CA HIS A 196 -10.42 3.25 -29.76
C HIS A 196 -11.10 4.05 -28.66
N PRO A 197 -10.43 4.38 -27.53
CA PRO A 197 -11.02 5.17 -26.44
C PRO A 197 -11.78 6.41 -26.93
N ASN A 198 -11.22 7.16 -27.87
CA ASN A 198 -11.84 8.37 -28.42
C ASN A 198 -13.01 8.11 -29.41
N CYS A 199 -13.20 6.89 -29.90
CA CYS A 199 -14.22 6.55 -30.91
C CYS A 199 -15.55 6.13 -30.30
N PHE A 200 -15.54 5.61 -29.10
CA PHE A 200 -16.71 5.01 -28.48
C PHE A 200 -17.76 6.03 -28.01
N TYR A 201 -17.38 7.22 -27.52
CA TYR A 201 -18.39 8.28 -27.24
C TYR A 201 -19.20 8.58 -28.50
N SER A 202 -18.51 8.67 -29.64
CA SER A 202 -19.18 8.88 -30.94
C SER A 202 -19.97 7.65 -31.40
N TYR A 203 -19.56 6.44 -31.03
CA TYR A 203 -20.26 5.20 -31.35
C TYR A 203 -21.58 5.07 -30.55
N HIS A 204 -21.57 5.36 -29.25
CA HIS A 204 -22.74 5.24 -28.39
C HIS A 204 -23.72 6.41 -28.52
N ASN A 205 -23.26 7.62 -28.89
CA ASN A 205 -24.11 8.81 -29.01
C ASN A 205 -24.58 9.12 -30.44
N ASN A 206 -24.13 8.39 -31.47
CA ASN A 206 -24.72 8.52 -32.80
C ASN A 206 -25.95 7.61 -32.92
N ILE A 207 -27.13 8.24 -32.90
CA ILE A 207 -28.47 7.62 -33.03
C ILE A 207 -28.67 6.91 -34.38
N LYS A 208 -27.82 7.16 -35.38
CA LYS A 208 -27.75 6.32 -36.58
C LYS A 208 -26.97 5.06 -36.25
N LYS A 209 -27.65 4.09 -35.63
CA LYS A 209 -27.20 2.69 -35.60
C LYS A 209 -26.80 2.32 -37.03
N LEU A 210 -25.52 1.98 -37.21
CA LEU A 210 -25.01 1.28 -38.40
C LEU A 210 -25.78 -0.03 -38.56
#